data_AF-A0AAD5NHX0-F1
#
_entry.id   AF-A0AAD5NHX0-F1
#
_cell.length_a   1.000
_cell.length_b   1.000
_cell.length_c   1.000
_cell.angle_alpha   90.00
_cell.angle_beta   90.00
_cell.angle_gamma   90.00
#
_symmetry.space_group_name_H-M   'P 1'
#
loop_
_entity.id
_entity.type
_entity.pdbx_description
1 polymer ?
#
loop_
_entity_poly.entity_id
_entity_poly.type
_entity_poly.pdbx_seq_one_letter_code
_entity_poly.pdbx_strand_id
1 'polypeptide(L)'
;MSCDCGAWQISGLLCAHAAAVIDYQGHSTHEYTNWYYSKEAFKLTYSDIINPIPDPAMWPDVEGATPDPPKKRNSVGKLKKSRKRAADEGHAPSKCFTKRCTSCGVMGHNSMTCKQPFAVTKKKSKTKKKGKEHSSTNGSWNPSQPLSQANNIICSHIGSMSQP
;
A
#
# COMPACT_ATOMS: atom_id res chain seq x y z
N MET A 1 17.76 2.40 26.41
CA MET A 1 16.91 3.41 25.75
C MET A 1 15.49 2.87 25.67
N SER A 2 14.48 3.66 26.02
CA SER A 2 13.07 3.23 26.08
C SER A 2 12.14 4.32 25.57
N CYS A 3 11.10 3.96 24.84
CA CYS A 3 9.99 4.85 24.48
C CYS A 3 8.77 4.55 25.35
N ASP A 4 8.10 5.56 25.89
CA ASP A 4 6.83 5.38 26.64
C ASP A 4 5.71 4.78 25.79
N CYS A 5 5.81 4.93 24.46
CA CYS A 5 4.92 4.30 23.51
C CYS A 5 5.04 2.77 23.45
N GLY A 6 6.11 2.18 24.00
CA GLY A 6 6.35 0.72 24.06
C GLY A 6 6.61 0.02 22.71
N ALA A 7 6.26 0.65 21.59
CA ALA A 7 6.35 0.05 20.26
C ALA A 7 7.77 -0.40 19.90
N TRP A 8 8.80 0.36 20.30
CA TRP A 8 10.18 0.01 20.05
C TRP A 8 10.62 -1.21 20.86
N GLN A 9 10.25 -1.28 22.13
CA GLN A 9 10.59 -2.42 22.99
C GLN A 9 9.92 -3.72 22.54
N ILE A 10 8.71 -3.65 21.98
CA ILE A 10 7.98 -4.83 21.48
C ILE A 10 8.53 -5.29 20.13
N SER A 11 8.68 -4.36 19.19
CA SER A 11 9.05 -4.71 17.81
C SER A 11 10.56 -4.81 17.59
N GLY A 12 11.39 -4.18 18.41
CA GLY A 12 12.82 -4.00 18.14
C GLY A 12 13.12 -3.02 17.00
N LEU A 13 12.11 -2.41 16.38
CA LEU A 13 12.21 -1.35 15.38
C LEU A 13 11.91 0.01 16.01
N LEU A 14 12.61 1.05 15.57
CA LEU A 14 12.39 2.39 16.07
C LEU A 14 10.96 2.88 15.77
N CYS A 15 10.29 3.37 16.80
CA CYS A 15 9.06 4.14 16.65
C CYS A 15 9.37 5.58 16.25
N ALA A 16 8.37 6.34 15.80
CA ALA A 16 8.56 7.75 15.41
C ALA A 16 9.18 8.62 16.52
N HIS A 17 8.81 8.38 17.78
CA HIS A 17 9.36 9.11 18.93
C HIS A 17 10.85 8.79 19.12
N ALA A 18 11.22 7.51 19.15
CA ALA A 18 12.60 7.09 19.34
C ALA A 18 13.48 7.56 18.18
N ALA A 19 13.00 7.42 16.94
CA ALA A 19 13.70 7.90 15.76
C ALA A 19 13.97 9.42 15.83
N ALA A 20 12.98 10.22 16.21
CA ALA A 20 13.15 11.67 16.34
C ALA A 20 14.17 12.05 17.42
N VAL A 21 14.18 11.37 18.57
CA VAL A 21 15.12 11.64 19.66
C VAL A 21 16.54 11.19 19.29
N ILE A 22 16.70 10.09 18.57
CA ILE A 22 17.99 9.59 18.07
C ILE A 22 18.58 10.55 17.04
N ASP A 23 17.74 11.01 16.10
CA ASP A 23 18.13 11.97 15.07
C ASP A 23 18.51 13.33 15.66
N TYR A 24 17.77 13.80 16.68
CA TYR A 24 18.10 15.01 17.42
C TYR A 24 19.47 14.93 18.11
N GLN A 25 19.85 13.75 18.60
CA GLN A 25 21.17 13.52 19.19
C GLN A 25 22.28 13.30 18.15
N GLY A 26 21.95 13.27 16.85
CA GLY A 26 22.90 13.09 15.76
C GLY A 26 23.43 11.66 15.62
N HIS A 27 22.73 10.67 16.18
CA HIS A 27 23.13 9.27 16.00
C HIS A 27 22.41 8.59 14.83
N SER A 28 22.99 7.51 14.33
CA SER A 28 22.38 6.70 13.27
C SER A 28 21.26 5.82 13.81
N THR A 29 20.11 5.86 13.16
CA THR A 29 18.95 5.00 13.49
C THR A 29 19.22 3.51 13.32
N HIS A 30 20.17 3.14 12.45
CA HIS A 30 20.54 1.75 12.22
C HIS A 30 21.20 1.10 13.46
N GLU A 31 21.93 1.86 14.27
CA GLU A 31 22.64 1.35 15.46
C GLU A 31 21.67 0.97 16.59
N TYR A 32 20.49 1.58 16.61
CA TYR A 32 19.46 1.35 17.63
C TYR A 32 18.38 0.35 17.19
N THR A 33 18.42 -0.06 15.92
CA THR A 33 17.54 -1.10 15.41
C THR A 33 18.08 -2.47 15.80
N ASN A 34 17.21 -3.39 16.22
CA ASN A 34 17.63 -4.73 16.62
C ASN A 34 18.38 -5.46 15.48
N TRP A 35 19.43 -6.21 15.82
CA TRP A 35 20.30 -6.92 14.89
C TRP A 35 19.54 -7.83 13.93
N TYR A 36 18.42 -8.41 14.37
CA TYR A 36 17.56 -9.29 13.55
C TYR A 36 17.02 -8.61 12.28
N TYR A 37 16.98 -7.28 12.23
CA TYR A 37 16.56 -6.50 11.05
C TYR A 37 17.74 -6.06 10.16
N SER A 38 18.95 -6.52 10.45
CA SER A 38 20.12 -6.25 9.63
C SER A 38 20.15 -7.10 8.35
N LYS A 39 20.91 -6.65 7.35
CA LYS A 39 21.17 -7.43 6.14
C LYS A 39 21.91 -8.73 6.43
N GLU A 40 22.74 -8.74 7.47
CA GLU A 40 23.50 -9.92 7.89
C GLU A 40 22.58 -10.99 8.45
N ALA A 41 21.64 -10.61 9.32
CA ALA A 41 20.59 -11.49 9.83
C ALA A 41 19.74 -12.08 8.70
N PHE A 42 19.37 -11.26 7.72
CA PHE A 42 18.63 -11.71 6.55
C PHE A 42 19.41 -12.76 5.76
N LYS A 43 20.68 -12.49 5.43
CA LYS A 43 21.55 -13.44 4.72
C LYS A 43 21.75 -14.74 5.49
N LEU A 44 21.89 -14.65 6.81
CA LEU A 44 22.04 -15.82 7.68
C LEU A 44 20.77 -16.68 7.67
N THR A 45 19.60 -16.03 7.79
CA THR A 45 18.29 -16.72 7.77
C THR A 45 18.03 -17.44 6.46
N TYR A 46 18.47 -16.84 5.35
CA TYR A 46 18.31 -17.38 4.00
C TYR A 46 19.60 -17.96 3.41
N SER A 47 20.53 -18.38 4.27
CA SER A 47 21.80 -18.98 3.83
C SER A 47 21.60 -20.41 3.32
N ASP A 48 20.61 -21.11 3.87
CA ASP A 48 20.25 -22.46 3.49
C ASP A 48 19.37 -22.51 2.24
N ILE A 49 19.38 -23.65 1.56
CA ILE A 49 18.57 -23.90 0.37
C ILE A 49 17.10 -24.01 0.77
N ILE A 50 16.27 -23.09 0.28
CA ILE A 50 14.81 -23.27 0.30
C ILE A 50 14.45 -24.25 -0.81
N ASN A 51 14.08 -25.47 -0.43
CA ASN A 51 13.61 -26.46 -1.40
C ASN A 51 12.30 -25.99 -2.02
N PRO A 52 12.16 -26.05 -3.36
CA PRO A 52 10.90 -25.74 -4.01
C PRO A 52 9.83 -26.73 -3.55
N ILE A 53 8.60 -26.25 -3.42
CA ILE A 53 7.45 -27.11 -3.17
C ILE A 53 7.23 -27.95 -4.45
N PRO A 54 7.19 -29.28 -4.35
CA PRO A 54 6.97 -30.15 -5.51
C PRO A 54 5.58 -29.92 -6.12
N ASP A 55 5.37 -30.39 -7.36
CA ASP A 55 4.06 -30.35 -8.01
C ASP A 55 3.00 -31.08 -7.14
N PRO A 56 1.73 -30.61 -7.10
CA PRO A 56 0.69 -31.26 -6.33
C PRO A 56 0.51 -32.75 -6.62
N ALA A 57 0.83 -33.22 -7.84
CA ALA A 57 0.77 -34.64 -8.19
C ALA A 57 1.84 -35.51 -7.48
N MET A 58 2.91 -34.89 -6.95
CA MET A 58 4.00 -35.55 -6.24
C MET A 58 3.89 -35.41 -4.71
N TRP A 59 2.82 -34.79 -4.20
CA TRP A 59 2.63 -34.67 -2.77
C TRP A 59 2.30 -36.04 -2.16
N PRO A 60 2.90 -36.40 -1.01
CA PRO A 60 2.54 -37.63 -0.34
C PRO A 60 1.09 -37.56 0.14
N ASP A 61 0.37 -38.68 0.06
CA ASP A 61 -0.93 -38.81 0.71
C ASP A 61 -0.72 -38.75 2.22
N VAL A 62 -1.14 -37.64 2.83
CA VAL A 62 -1.07 -37.46 4.27
C VAL A 62 -2.39 -37.94 4.88
N GLU A 63 -2.31 -38.96 5.75
CA GLU A 63 -3.45 -39.35 6.58
C GLU A 63 -3.78 -38.21 7.57
N GLY A 64 -4.78 -37.41 7.24
CA GLY A 64 -5.21 -36.28 8.05
C GLY A 64 -6.55 -35.74 7.60
N ALA A 65 -7.29 -35.13 8.54
CA ALA A 65 -8.51 -34.42 8.19
C ALA A 65 -8.17 -33.24 7.27
N THR A 66 -8.86 -33.14 6.14
CA THR A 66 -8.77 -31.95 5.28
C THR A 66 -9.17 -30.73 6.12
N PRO A 67 -8.32 -29.68 6.20
CA PRO A 67 -8.64 -28.52 7.02
C PRO A 67 -9.92 -27.87 6.50
N ASP A 68 -10.88 -27.65 7.39
CA ASP A 68 -12.09 -26.91 7.05
C ASP A 68 -11.71 -25.52 6.51
N PRO A 69 -12.42 -25.03 5.48
CA PRO A 69 -12.19 -23.69 4.99
C PRO A 69 -12.36 -22.68 6.14
N PRO A 70 -11.54 -21.62 6.20
CA PRO A 70 -11.70 -20.58 7.21
C PRO A 70 -13.14 -20.08 7.21
N LYS A 71 -13.77 -20.03 8.40
CA LYS A 71 -15.13 -19.52 8.55
C LYS A 71 -15.18 -18.09 8.03
N LYS A 72 -15.81 -17.87 6.87
CA LYS A 72 -16.01 -16.52 6.31
C LYS A 72 -16.87 -15.72 7.28
N ARG A 73 -16.27 -14.74 7.94
CA ARG A 73 -17.01 -13.71 8.67
C ARG A 73 -17.42 -12.64 7.68
N ASN A 74 -18.71 -12.43 7.50
CA ASN A 74 -19.20 -11.24 6.82
C ASN A 74 -18.65 -10.01 7.58
N SER A 75 -18.02 -9.08 6.87
CA SER A 75 -17.69 -7.80 7.48
C SER A 75 -18.99 -7.19 8.00
N VAL A 76 -18.94 -6.63 9.21
CA VAL A 76 -20.09 -5.89 9.75
C VAL A 76 -20.44 -4.83 8.70
N GLY A 77 -21.66 -4.92 8.15
CA GLY A 77 -22.08 -4.04 7.08
C GLY A 77 -21.84 -2.58 7.45
N LYS A 78 -21.55 -1.75 6.44
CA LYS A 78 -21.26 -0.34 6.64
C LYS A 78 -22.33 0.32 7.51
N LEU A 79 -21.93 0.88 8.65
CA LEU A 79 -22.83 1.65 9.49
C LEU A 79 -23.45 2.79 8.67
N LYS A 80 -24.77 2.99 8.80
CA LYS A 80 -25.48 4.04 8.08
C LYS A 80 -24.85 5.40 8.43
N LYS A 81 -24.33 6.10 7.42
CA LYS A 81 -23.65 7.41 7.60
C LYS A 81 -24.60 8.52 8.07
N SER A 82 -25.91 8.34 7.87
CA SER A 82 -26.94 9.27 8.34
C SER A 82 -27.88 8.59 9.31
N ARG A 83 -28.22 9.31 10.39
CA ARG A 83 -29.32 8.97 11.29
C ARG A 83 -30.63 8.91 10.51
N LYS A 84 -31.52 7.98 10.88
CA LYS A 84 -32.92 7.96 10.44
C LYS A 84 -33.68 9.05 11.22
N ARG A 85 -34.32 9.98 10.52
CA ARG A 85 -35.14 11.03 11.14
C ARG A 85 -36.42 10.42 11.72
N ALA A 86 -36.89 10.96 12.85
CA ALA A 86 -38.21 10.64 13.40
C ALA A 86 -39.34 11.20 12.52
N ALA A 87 -40.57 10.75 12.73
CA ALA A 87 -41.70 11.13 11.89
C ALA A 87 -42.10 12.61 12.02
N ASP A 88 -41.78 13.26 13.15
CA ASP A 88 -42.06 14.69 13.37
C ASP A 88 -40.98 15.63 12.81
N GLU A 89 -39.82 15.08 12.43
CA GLU A 89 -38.69 15.88 11.99
C GLU A 89 -38.92 16.36 10.56
N GLY A 90 -38.92 17.68 10.36
CA GLY A 90 -39.03 18.29 9.04
C GLY A 90 -37.98 17.75 8.04
N HIS A 91 -38.38 17.65 6.78
CA HIS A 91 -37.46 17.23 5.72
C HIS A 91 -36.30 18.23 5.60
N ALA A 92 -35.07 17.71 5.46
CA ALA A 92 -33.94 18.56 5.10
C ALA A 92 -34.25 19.27 3.77
N PRO A 93 -33.86 20.55 3.63
CA PRO A 93 -34.11 21.29 2.39
C PRO A 93 -33.53 20.51 1.21
N SER A 94 -34.37 20.29 0.19
CA SER A 94 -33.95 19.58 -1.01
C SER A 94 -32.72 20.27 -1.59
N LYS A 95 -31.68 19.48 -1.91
CA LYS A 95 -30.44 19.99 -2.51
C LYS A 95 -30.69 20.77 -3.81
N CYS A 96 -31.85 20.62 -4.43
CA CYS A 96 -32.25 21.35 -5.63
C CYS A 96 -32.36 22.87 -5.38
N PHE A 97 -32.75 23.29 -4.17
CA PHE A 97 -32.99 24.70 -3.85
C PHE A 97 -31.69 25.54 -3.87
N THR A 98 -30.55 24.89 -3.63
CA THR A 98 -29.22 25.53 -3.69
C THR A 98 -28.54 25.41 -5.05
N LYS A 99 -29.15 24.71 -6.02
CA LYS A 99 -28.59 24.58 -7.36
C LYS A 99 -29.08 25.72 -8.25
N ARG A 100 -28.13 26.28 -9.00
CA ARG A 100 -28.38 27.20 -10.12
C ARG A 100 -28.51 26.39 -11.40
N CYS A 101 -29.64 26.54 -12.08
CA CYS A 101 -29.87 25.92 -13.36
C CYS A 101 -28.82 26.39 -14.40
N THR A 102 -28.18 25.46 -15.10
CA THR A 102 -27.13 25.82 -16.07
C THR A 102 -27.69 26.35 -17.40
N SER A 103 -28.96 26.06 -17.71
CA SER A 103 -29.62 26.54 -18.93
C SER A 103 -30.24 27.93 -18.77
N CYS A 104 -30.91 28.22 -17.65
CA CYS A 104 -31.58 29.51 -17.43
C CYS A 104 -30.95 30.38 -16.33
N GLY A 105 -29.98 29.88 -15.57
CA GLY A 105 -29.29 30.65 -14.52
C GLY A 105 -30.09 30.88 -13.24
N VAL A 106 -31.36 30.43 -13.16
CA VAL A 106 -32.24 30.62 -11.99
C VAL A 106 -31.98 29.54 -10.94
N MET A 107 -32.09 29.90 -9.65
CA MET A 107 -31.95 28.96 -8.53
C MET A 107 -33.27 28.24 -8.23
N GLY A 108 -33.20 27.02 -7.70
CA GLY A 108 -34.39 26.25 -7.31
C GLY A 108 -34.72 25.06 -8.21
N HIS A 109 -34.05 24.91 -9.36
CA HIS A 109 -34.18 23.76 -10.24
C HIS A 109 -32.87 23.46 -10.98
N ASN A 110 -32.74 22.24 -11.49
CA ASN A 110 -31.62 21.85 -12.36
C ASN A 110 -32.03 21.96 -13.85
N SER A 111 -31.06 22.00 -14.76
CA SER A 111 -31.28 22.07 -16.21
C SER A 111 -32.16 20.96 -16.77
N MET A 112 -32.11 19.76 -16.18
CA MET A 112 -32.97 18.63 -16.55
C MET A 112 -34.47 18.87 -16.29
N THR A 113 -34.79 19.72 -15.31
CA THR A 113 -36.15 20.07 -14.90
C THR A 113 -36.53 21.50 -15.33
N CYS A 114 -35.71 22.12 -16.18
CA CYS A 114 -35.90 23.48 -16.64
C CYS A 114 -37.04 23.53 -17.66
N LYS A 115 -38.08 24.34 -17.38
CA LYS A 115 -39.23 24.55 -18.28
C LYS A 115 -38.96 25.59 -19.37
N GLN A 116 -37.84 26.32 -19.30
CA GLN A 116 -37.46 27.30 -20.31
C GLN A 116 -36.90 26.59 -21.55
N PRO A 117 -37.33 26.96 -22.77
CA PRO A 117 -36.77 26.41 -24.00
C PRO A 117 -35.27 26.72 -24.07
N PHE A 118 -34.48 25.74 -24.50
CA PHE A 118 -33.02 25.81 -24.50
C PHE A 118 -32.51 26.96 -25.38
N ALA A 119 -32.15 28.09 -24.78
CA ALA A 119 -31.34 29.09 -25.44
C ALA A 119 -29.89 28.57 -25.52
N VAL A 120 -29.46 28.20 -26.72
CA VAL A 120 -28.11 27.72 -27.02
C VAL A 120 -27.09 28.84 -26.76
N THR A 121 -26.67 29.05 -25.51
CA THR A 121 -25.47 29.85 -25.25
C THR A 121 -24.26 28.94 -25.44
N LYS A 122 -23.70 28.94 -26.66
CA LYS A 122 -22.45 28.23 -26.99
C LYS A 122 -21.32 28.74 -26.09
N LYS A 123 -20.97 27.99 -25.05
CA LYS A 123 -19.68 28.20 -24.35
C LYS A 123 -18.57 27.59 -25.20
N LYS A 124 -17.65 28.43 -25.68
CA LYS A 124 -16.43 28.02 -26.39
C LYS A 124 -15.69 26.96 -25.56
N SER A 125 -15.53 25.77 -26.14
CA SER A 125 -14.65 24.73 -25.59
C SER A 125 -13.23 25.28 -25.50
N LYS A 126 -12.65 25.31 -24.30
CA LYS A 126 -11.21 25.52 -24.14
C LYS A 126 -10.50 24.27 -24.64
N THR A 127 -9.82 24.39 -25.77
CA THR A 127 -8.88 23.39 -26.30
C THR A 127 -7.85 23.03 -25.23
N LYS A 128 -7.81 21.74 -24.88
CA LYS A 128 -6.80 21.14 -24.01
C LYS A 128 -5.48 21.10 -24.78
N LYS A 129 -4.46 21.81 -24.28
CA LYS A 129 -3.10 21.82 -24.85
C LYS A 129 -2.51 20.41 -24.74
N LYS A 130 -2.14 19.80 -25.88
CA LYS A 130 -1.45 18.51 -25.98
C LYS A 130 -0.13 18.59 -25.21
N GLY A 131 0.04 17.73 -24.20
CA GLY A 131 1.30 17.46 -23.53
C GLY A 131 1.92 16.19 -24.07
N LYS A 132 3.16 16.34 -24.57
CA LYS A 132 4.22 15.39 -24.95
C LYS A 132 3.90 13.89 -24.94
N GLU A 133 4.11 13.29 -26.11
CA GLU A 133 4.36 11.87 -26.32
C GLU A 133 5.54 11.41 -25.47
N HIS A 134 5.31 10.40 -24.62
CA HIS A 134 6.36 9.55 -24.10
C HIS A 134 6.47 8.35 -25.03
N SER A 135 7.61 8.21 -25.71
CA SER A 135 7.96 6.99 -26.43
C SER A 135 8.04 5.83 -25.43
N SER A 136 7.12 4.87 -25.53
CA SER A 136 7.30 3.58 -24.86
C SER A 136 8.40 2.83 -25.62
N THR A 137 9.61 2.84 -25.08
CA THR A 137 10.57 1.77 -25.37
C THR A 137 10.06 0.54 -24.62
N ASN A 138 9.48 -0.41 -25.36
CA ASN A 138 9.19 -1.74 -24.86
C ASN A 138 10.54 -2.44 -24.59
N GLY A 139 11.05 -2.29 -23.37
CA GLY A 139 12.12 -3.14 -22.86
C GLY A 139 11.54 -4.52 -22.55
N SER A 140 11.61 -5.44 -23.51
CA SER A 140 11.34 -6.85 -23.30
C SER A 140 12.33 -7.40 -22.27
N TRP A 141 11.85 -7.81 -21.11
CA TRP A 141 12.63 -8.55 -20.13
C TRP A 141 12.66 -10.02 -20.58
N ASN A 142 13.77 -10.46 -21.16
CA ASN A 142 13.98 -11.84 -21.59
C ASN A 142 14.86 -12.58 -20.58
N PRO A 143 14.34 -13.52 -19.76
CA PRO A 143 15.14 -14.33 -18.87
C PRO A 143 15.65 -15.55 -19.65
N SER A 144 16.72 -15.38 -20.42
CA SER A 144 17.42 -16.49 -21.06
C SER A 144 18.87 -16.13 -21.32
N GLN A 145 19.68 -16.05 -20.26
CA GLN A 145 21.12 -16.28 -20.39
C GLN A 145 21.63 -17.11 -19.19
N PRO A 146 22.33 -18.22 -19.42
CA PRO A 146 22.91 -19.04 -18.36
C PRO A 146 24.11 -18.34 -17.72
N LEU A 147 24.18 -18.36 -16.39
CA LEU A 147 25.36 -17.93 -15.63
C LEU A 147 26.49 -18.96 -15.81
N SER A 148 27.30 -18.81 -16.86
CA SER A 148 28.58 -19.50 -16.97
C SER A 148 29.68 -18.65 -16.31
N GLN A 149 30.30 -19.24 -15.29
CA GLN A 149 31.69 -19.05 -14.85
C GLN A 149 32.21 -17.63 -14.66
N ALA A 150 32.38 -17.28 -13.38
CA ALA A 150 33.57 -16.56 -12.92
C ALA A 150 33.92 -17.02 -11.50
N ASN A 151 34.64 -18.13 -11.42
CA ASN A 151 35.41 -18.48 -10.22
C ASN A 151 36.84 -17.97 -10.40
N ASN A 152 37.41 -17.59 -9.26
CA ASN A 152 38.83 -17.36 -8.96
C ASN A 152 39.34 -15.92 -9.07
N ILE A 153 39.24 -15.19 -7.95
CA ILE A 153 40.39 -14.43 -7.46
C ILE A 153 40.60 -14.79 -5.98
N ILE A 154 41.81 -15.29 -5.77
CA ILE A 154 42.44 -15.73 -4.52
C ILE A 154 42.64 -14.53 -3.60
N CYS A 155 42.31 -14.66 -2.32
CA CYS A 155 43.04 -13.94 -1.27
C CYS A 155 43.10 -14.78 0.01
N SER A 156 44.14 -15.58 0.10
CA SER A 156 44.62 -16.17 1.33
C SER A 156 45.39 -15.12 2.13
N HIS A 157 44.92 -14.76 3.34
CA HIS A 157 45.78 -14.52 4.51
C HIS A 157 44.99 -14.49 5.85
N ILE A 158 45.18 -15.54 6.65
CA ILE A 158 45.51 -15.62 8.10
C ILE A 158 44.83 -14.65 9.08
N GLY A 159 44.24 -15.19 10.17
CA GLY A 159 44.13 -14.46 11.44
C GLY A 159 43.11 -14.98 12.45
N SER A 160 43.48 -16.02 13.21
CA SER A 160 42.82 -16.48 14.44
C SER A 160 42.72 -15.35 15.49
N MET A 161 41.62 -15.25 16.24
CA MET A 161 41.66 -14.96 17.69
C MET A 161 40.29 -15.09 18.38
N SER A 162 40.36 -15.74 19.55
CA SER A 162 39.34 -16.19 20.48
C SER A 162 38.41 -15.12 21.07
N GLN A 163 37.21 -15.57 21.46
CA GLN A 163 36.29 -14.91 22.38
C GLN A 163 36.80 -14.98 23.83
N PRO A 164 36.32 -14.09 24.70
CA PRO A 164 35.77 -14.46 26.01
C PRO A 164 34.24 -14.52 26.00
#